data_AF-A0A7K3J0C5-F1
#
_entry.id   AF-A0A7K3J0C5-F1
#
_cell.length_a   1.000
_cell.length_b   1.000
_cell.length_c   1.000
_cell.angle_alpha   90.00
_cell.angle_beta   90.00
_cell.angle_gamma   90.00
#
_symmetry.space_group_name_H-M   'P 1'
#
loop_
_entity.id
_entity.type
_entity.pdbx_description
1 polymer ?
#
loop_
_entity_poly.entity_id
_entity_poly.type
_entity_poly.pdbx_seq_one_letter_code
_entity_poly.pdbx_strand_id
1 'polypeptide(L)'
;MNYRFTIFLAIVILSSGAFAQPPEQVYQGTVIATGFRQNIPLALAGPHPIGFNFTFFGNTYSQFYVSANGLVLFEAPSSTDLYKYEAPIPTAVIPNNYIAPFWDDLSILDVGNVMYTTVGASGSKKCIIQFKKMGFDPVPTPFGTFMVILYETSNVIQVQYRLILDPYSPQPHGESATIGIENADGSAGALYKYHDANAIYSHDAISFTPVSPTTYTINPDAIYDGIFLTTNLALPDPGTVDLISPAEDAEVGADVTFTWAAADYASTYYFVLDDSPDLSTATYTDVGLNLSHTVTGLTLDKTYYWTVFSYNATSYTWTEISRFSTVATPPLAVVPQTFWTEQGQDKPIKLNYTGGDASPKTAVITSLPAQGQLYQYDAGARGVLINSVPANVTDANMNVIYAASGTAGNGVGNFKFKVTDAGGESPE
;
A
#
# COMPACT_ATOMS: atom_id res chain seq x y z
N MET A 1 50.07 -12.45 18.06
CA MET A 1 49.24 -11.31 18.48
C MET A 1 48.17 -11.17 17.41
N ASN A 2 47.08 -11.92 17.55
CA ASN A 2 46.07 -12.09 16.49
C ASN A 2 44.88 -11.20 16.82
N TYR A 3 44.70 -10.13 16.06
CA TYR A 3 43.52 -9.29 16.13
C TYR A 3 42.38 -9.99 15.40
N ARG A 4 41.35 -10.39 16.15
CA ARG A 4 40.05 -10.78 15.60
C ARG A 4 39.27 -9.50 15.31
N PHE A 5 39.04 -9.21 14.03
CA PHE A 5 38.04 -8.23 13.62
C PHE A 5 36.67 -8.88 13.77
N THR A 6 35.93 -8.47 14.80
CA THR A 6 34.50 -8.74 14.90
C THR A 6 33.80 -7.70 14.02
N ILE A 7 33.32 -8.12 12.85
CA ILE A 7 32.47 -7.29 11.99
C ILE A 7 31.12 -7.20 12.68
N PHE A 8 30.79 -6.02 13.23
CA PHE A 8 29.41 -5.67 13.57
C PHE A 8 28.67 -5.43 12.26
N LEU A 9 27.89 -6.41 11.82
CA LEU A 9 26.90 -6.20 10.77
C LEU A 9 25.75 -5.40 11.39
N ALA A 10 25.78 -4.09 11.23
CA ALA A 10 24.62 -3.26 11.47
C ALA A 10 23.63 -3.53 10.32
N ILE A 11 22.71 -4.45 10.53
CA ILE A 11 21.54 -4.62 9.67
C ILE A 11 20.69 -3.39 9.91
N VAL A 12 20.78 -2.41 9.01
CA VAL A 12 19.79 -1.34 8.91
C VAL A 12 18.57 -2.00 8.27
N ILE A 13 17.63 -2.44 9.11
CA ILE A 13 16.30 -2.83 8.65
C ILE A 13 15.61 -1.53 8.25
N LEU A 14 15.65 -1.18 6.96
CA LEU A 14 14.69 -0.27 6.39
C LEU A 14 13.38 -1.05 6.33
N SER A 15 12.62 -1.03 7.43
CA SER A 15 11.24 -1.49 7.41
C SER A 15 10.47 -0.52 6.52
N SER A 16 10.22 -0.89 5.27
CA SER A 16 9.17 -0.29 4.44
C SER A 16 7.83 -0.73 5.02
N GLY A 17 7.51 -0.21 6.21
CA GLY A 17 6.27 -0.55 6.89
C GLY A 17 5.11 0.03 6.11
N ALA A 18 4.15 -0.83 5.74
CA ALA A 18 2.84 -0.40 5.29
C ALA A 18 2.30 0.63 6.31
N PHE A 19 2.20 1.89 5.89
CA PHE A 19 1.58 2.93 6.70
C PHE A 19 0.09 2.66 6.74
N ALA A 20 -0.47 2.46 7.93
CA ALA A 20 -1.91 2.47 8.06
C ALA A 20 -2.43 3.87 7.68
N GLN A 21 -3.42 3.92 6.79
CA GLN A 21 -3.96 5.12 6.16
C GLN A 21 -5.38 5.46 6.64
N PRO A 22 -5.91 6.65 6.30
CA PRO A 22 -7.32 6.97 6.50
C PRO A 22 -8.25 5.87 5.94
N PRO A 23 -9.39 5.58 6.61
CA PRO A 23 -10.38 4.66 6.09
C PRO A 23 -10.81 5.03 4.67
N GLU A 24 -11.05 4.02 3.84
CA GLU A 24 -11.47 4.24 2.46
C GLU A 24 -12.92 4.72 2.40
N GLN A 25 -13.12 5.92 1.86
CA GLN A 25 -14.41 6.35 1.39
C GLN A 25 -14.69 5.74 0.01
N VAL A 26 -15.69 4.86 -0.03
CA VAL A 26 -16.08 4.15 -1.24
C VAL A 26 -17.06 4.98 -2.09
N TYR A 27 -16.78 5.09 -3.38
CA TYR A 27 -17.67 5.72 -4.36
C TYR A 27 -18.00 4.75 -5.50
N GLN A 28 -19.19 4.92 -6.08
CA GLN A 28 -19.53 4.21 -7.30
C GLN A 28 -18.82 4.85 -8.51
N GLY A 29 -18.11 4.02 -9.27
CA GLY A 29 -17.41 4.42 -10.49
C GLY A 29 -18.16 4.08 -11.77
N THR A 30 -17.91 4.86 -12.82
CA THR A 30 -18.26 4.53 -14.20
C THR A 30 -17.13 3.70 -14.80
N VAL A 31 -17.41 2.46 -15.17
CA VAL A 31 -16.41 1.54 -15.75
C VAL A 31 -16.04 1.97 -17.17
N ILE A 32 -14.74 2.14 -17.41
CA ILE A 32 -14.17 2.41 -18.74
C ILE A 32 -13.81 1.08 -19.43
N ALA A 33 -13.08 0.23 -18.72
CA ALA A 33 -12.63 -1.08 -19.19
C ALA A 33 -12.59 -2.06 -18.02
N THR A 34 -12.89 -3.33 -18.25
CA THR A 34 -12.86 -4.38 -17.22
C THR A 34 -12.63 -5.75 -17.84
N GLY A 35 -12.23 -6.71 -17.00
CA GLY A 35 -11.78 -8.04 -17.38
C GLY A 35 -10.35 -8.02 -17.90
N PHE A 36 -9.81 -9.20 -18.19
CA PHE A 36 -8.46 -9.32 -18.74
C PHE A 36 -8.31 -8.54 -20.04
N ARG A 37 -7.42 -7.54 -20.07
CA ARG A 37 -7.17 -6.66 -21.21
C ARG A 37 -5.73 -6.18 -21.25
N GLN A 38 -5.02 -6.58 -22.30
CA GLN A 38 -3.69 -6.04 -22.65
C GLN A 38 -3.76 -4.66 -23.31
N ASN A 39 -4.95 -4.25 -23.75
CA ASN A 39 -5.18 -2.91 -24.29
C ASN A 39 -6.62 -2.45 -24.04
N ILE A 40 -6.79 -1.13 -23.99
CA ILE A 40 -8.11 -0.49 -24.00
C ILE A 40 -8.42 -0.08 -25.45
N PRO A 41 -9.51 -0.61 -26.06
CA PRO A 41 -9.94 -0.20 -27.39
C PRO A 41 -10.14 1.32 -27.50
N LEU A 42 -9.82 1.94 -28.65
CA LEU A 42 -9.95 3.39 -28.84
C LEU A 42 -11.36 3.90 -28.52
N ALA A 43 -12.39 3.11 -28.84
CA ALA A 43 -13.78 3.45 -28.57
C ALA A 43 -14.14 3.49 -27.07
N LEU A 44 -13.33 2.84 -26.22
CA LEU A 44 -13.47 2.87 -24.76
C LEU A 44 -12.48 3.84 -24.10
N ALA A 45 -11.35 4.15 -24.75
CA ALA A 45 -10.30 4.97 -24.17
C ALA A 45 -10.77 6.37 -23.76
N GLY A 46 -11.76 6.95 -24.44
CA GLY A 46 -12.35 8.25 -24.12
C GLY A 46 -12.97 8.92 -25.36
N PRO A 47 -13.38 10.20 -25.27
CA PRO A 47 -13.20 11.08 -24.11
C PRO A 47 -14.18 10.78 -22.97
N HIS A 48 -13.68 10.83 -21.73
CA HIS A 48 -14.47 10.74 -20.51
C HIS A 48 -14.54 12.11 -19.80
N PRO A 49 -15.70 12.57 -19.31
CA PRO A 49 -15.83 13.86 -18.65
C PRO A 49 -15.07 13.95 -17.31
N ILE A 50 -14.31 15.04 -17.11
CA ILE A 50 -13.67 15.39 -15.83
C ILE A 50 -14.70 15.93 -14.83
N GLY A 51 -15.81 16.50 -15.31
CA GLY A 51 -16.87 17.09 -14.48
C GLY A 51 -16.61 18.55 -14.04
N PHE A 52 -15.48 19.13 -14.44
CA PHE A 52 -15.11 20.53 -14.29
C PHE A 52 -14.02 20.92 -15.31
N ASN A 53 -13.74 22.21 -15.43
CA ASN A 53 -12.62 22.71 -16.23
C ASN A 53 -11.32 22.53 -15.44
N PHE A 54 -10.40 21.73 -15.97
CA PHE A 54 -9.10 21.44 -15.39
C PHE A 54 -8.00 22.09 -16.23
N THR A 55 -7.11 22.85 -15.60
CA THR A 55 -5.98 23.49 -16.28
C THR A 55 -4.72 22.63 -16.17
N PHE A 56 -4.22 22.15 -17.30
CA PHE A 56 -3.02 21.33 -17.39
C PHE A 56 -2.04 21.96 -18.37
N PHE A 57 -0.84 22.30 -17.89
CA PHE A 57 0.17 23.04 -18.65
C PHE A 57 -0.41 24.27 -19.40
N GLY A 58 -1.21 25.08 -18.69
CA GLY A 58 -1.82 26.29 -19.24
C GLY A 58 -3.02 26.09 -20.16
N ASN A 59 -3.34 24.85 -20.55
CA ASN A 59 -4.47 24.52 -21.40
C ASN A 59 -5.65 24.04 -20.55
N THR A 60 -6.87 24.36 -20.95
CA THR A 60 -8.08 23.93 -20.24
C THR A 60 -8.68 22.68 -20.90
N TYR A 61 -8.86 21.64 -20.09
CA TYR A 61 -9.50 20.39 -20.47
C TYR A 61 -10.76 20.17 -19.64
N SER A 62 -11.76 19.51 -20.24
CA SER A 62 -12.98 19.06 -19.55
C SER A 62 -13.20 17.56 -19.71
N GLN A 63 -12.28 16.89 -20.40
CA GLN A 63 -12.33 15.48 -20.75
C GLN A 63 -10.92 14.88 -20.72
N PHE A 64 -10.85 13.57 -20.55
CA PHE A 64 -9.60 12.79 -20.56
C PHE A 64 -9.77 11.47 -21.30
N TYR A 65 -8.65 10.82 -21.59
CA TYR A 65 -8.55 9.47 -22.15
C TYR A 65 -7.67 8.61 -21.24
N VAL A 66 -7.72 7.28 -21.40
CA VAL A 66 -6.89 6.33 -20.65
C VAL A 66 -6.26 5.26 -21.55
N SER A 67 -5.13 4.70 -21.15
CA SER A 67 -4.53 3.50 -21.74
C SER A 67 -4.53 2.33 -20.74
N ALA A 68 -4.32 1.09 -21.21
CA ALA A 68 -4.06 -0.04 -20.30
C ALA A 68 -2.69 0.11 -19.60
N ASN A 69 -1.73 0.75 -20.28
CA ASN A 69 -0.37 1.05 -19.85
C ASN A 69 -0.26 2.18 -18.80
N GLY A 70 -1.31 2.39 -18.00
CA GLY A 70 -1.29 3.31 -16.86
C GLY A 70 -1.21 4.80 -17.18
N LEU A 71 -1.58 5.23 -18.39
CA LEU A 71 -1.64 6.66 -18.76
C LEU A 71 -3.04 7.25 -18.64
N VAL A 72 -3.11 8.50 -18.20
CA VAL A 72 -4.26 9.41 -18.40
C VAL A 72 -3.84 10.50 -19.39
N LEU A 73 -4.54 10.62 -20.52
CA LEU A 73 -4.19 11.55 -21.59
C LEU A 73 -5.23 12.66 -21.75
N PHE A 74 -4.81 13.81 -22.27
CA PHE A 74 -5.69 14.93 -22.61
C PHE A 74 -5.93 15.08 -24.12
N GLU A 75 -5.42 14.13 -24.90
CA GLU A 75 -5.68 13.96 -26.33
C GLU A 75 -6.03 12.51 -26.65
N ALA A 76 -6.76 12.31 -27.74
CA ALA A 76 -7.15 10.98 -28.17
C ALA A 76 -5.91 10.14 -28.52
N PRO A 77 -5.76 8.93 -27.96
CA PRO A 77 -4.65 8.05 -28.31
C PRO A 77 -4.73 7.67 -29.80
N SER A 78 -3.58 7.67 -30.46
CA SER A 78 -3.49 7.41 -31.91
C SER A 78 -3.62 5.92 -32.27
N SER A 79 -3.42 5.01 -31.31
CA SER A 79 -3.75 3.59 -31.43
C SER A 79 -3.94 2.94 -30.05
N THR A 80 -4.43 1.69 -30.03
CA THR A 80 -4.68 0.92 -28.80
C THR A 80 -3.43 0.26 -28.20
N ASP A 81 -2.37 0.07 -28.99
CA ASP A 81 -1.15 -0.69 -28.64
C ASP A 81 0.11 0.22 -28.60
N LEU A 82 -0.09 1.52 -28.82
CA LEU A 82 0.98 2.50 -28.63
C LEU A 82 1.10 2.81 -27.13
N TYR A 83 2.33 3.13 -26.72
CA TYR A 83 2.68 3.57 -25.36
C TYR A 83 2.89 2.42 -24.36
N LYS A 84 3.46 1.30 -24.78
CA LYS A 84 4.12 0.36 -23.85
C LYS A 84 5.59 0.69 -23.62
N TYR A 85 6.16 1.55 -24.46
CA TYR A 85 7.54 1.99 -24.36
C TYR A 85 7.57 3.34 -23.66
N GLU A 86 7.98 3.28 -22.41
CA GLU A 86 8.23 4.37 -21.51
C GLU A 86 9.36 5.29 -21.98
N ALA A 87 9.37 6.54 -21.49
CA ALA A 87 10.37 7.53 -21.87
C ALA A 87 10.59 8.56 -20.76
N PRO A 88 11.79 9.17 -20.66
CA PRO A 88 12.01 10.24 -19.69
C PRO A 88 11.17 11.47 -20.02
N ILE A 89 10.78 12.22 -18.99
CA ILE A 89 10.01 13.46 -19.12
C ILE A 89 10.93 14.67 -18.88
N PRO A 90 10.89 15.73 -19.71
CA PRO A 90 10.10 15.83 -20.92
C PRO A 90 10.78 15.20 -22.15
N THR A 91 9.98 14.74 -23.10
CA THR A 91 10.40 14.21 -24.40
C THR A 91 9.36 14.58 -25.46
N ALA A 92 9.81 14.94 -26.67
CA ALA A 92 8.89 15.18 -27.79
C ALA A 92 8.35 13.89 -28.45
N VAL A 93 8.84 12.72 -28.00
CA VAL A 93 8.42 11.40 -28.52
C VAL A 93 7.03 11.07 -27.98
N ILE A 94 6.09 10.74 -28.87
CA ILE A 94 4.72 10.39 -28.47
C ILE A 94 4.68 9.13 -27.57
N PRO A 95 3.76 9.06 -26.58
CA PRO A 95 2.66 9.99 -26.32
C PRO A 95 3.16 11.32 -25.72
N ASN A 96 2.33 12.36 -25.81
CA ASN A 96 2.50 13.62 -25.10
C ASN A 96 1.16 13.94 -24.39
N ASN A 97 1.10 15.05 -23.65
CA ASN A 97 -0.13 15.54 -23.03
C ASN A 97 -0.76 14.55 -22.04
N TYR A 98 0.04 14.02 -21.11
CA TYR A 98 -0.39 12.95 -20.22
C TYR A 98 0.03 13.12 -18.77
N ILE A 99 -0.66 12.36 -17.92
CA ILE A 99 -0.28 12.01 -16.56
C ILE A 99 0.08 10.53 -16.57
N ALA A 100 1.29 10.23 -16.10
CA ALA A 100 1.81 8.88 -15.93
C ALA A 100 1.90 8.59 -14.42
N PRO A 101 0.83 8.09 -13.76
CA PRO A 101 0.93 7.55 -12.42
C PRO A 101 1.85 6.33 -12.37
N PHE A 102 1.84 5.49 -13.39
CA PHE A 102 2.76 4.38 -13.55
C PHE A 102 2.71 3.95 -15.02
N TRP A 103 3.55 4.56 -15.85
CA TRP A 103 3.59 4.24 -17.27
C TRP A 103 4.61 3.13 -17.53
N ASP A 104 4.12 1.97 -17.94
CA ASP A 104 4.86 0.74 -18.25
C ASP A 104 4.02 -0.15 -19.20
N ASP A 105 4.52 -1.30 -19.62
CA ASP A 105 3.77 -2.33 -20.37
C ASP A 105 2.81 -3.08 -19.42
N LEU A 106 1.59 -2.57 -19.26
CA LEU A 106 0.59 -3.06 -18.30
C LEU A 106 -0.66 -3.60 -18.96
N SER A 107 -1.27 -4.57 -18.27
CA SER A 107 -2.62 -5.09 -18.55
C SER A 107 -3.56 -4.88 -17.37
N ILE A 108 -4.85 -4.84 -17.67
CA ILE A 108 -5.91 -5.06 -16.68
C ILE A 108 -6.01 -6.57 -16.49
N LEU A 109 -5.89 -7.06 -15.25
CA LEU A 109 -6.03 -8.49 -14.94
C LEU A 109 -7.51 -8.89 -14.84
N ASP A 110 -7.76 -10.19 -14.72
CA ASP A 110 -9.13 -10.69 -14.55
C ASP A 110 -9.80 -10.05 -13.33
N VAL A 111 -11.10 -9.74 -13.47
CA VAL A 111 -11.91 -8.93 -12.54
C VAL A 111 -11.34 -7.54 -12.16
N GLY A 112 -10.26 -7.11 -12.81
CA GLY A 112 -9.73 -5.75 -12.76
C GLY A 112 -10.55 -4.78 -13.60
N ASN A 113 -10.26 -3.49 -13.45
CA ASN A 113 -10.86 -2.45 -14.27
C ASN A 113 -10.11 -1.12 -14.22
N VAL A 114 -10.39 -0.29 -15.23
CA VAL A 114 -10.18 1.15 -15.18
C VAL A 114 -11.56 1.80 -15.07
N MET A 115 -11.74 2.68 -14.10
CA MET A 115 -13.00 3.39 -13.88
C MET A 115 -12.76 4.79 -13.34
N TYR A 116 -13.78 5.64 -13.41
CA TYR A 116 -13.68 7.00 -12.89
C TYR A 116 -14.99 7.48 -12.27
N THR A 117 -14.90 8.53 -11.46
CA THR A 117 -16.06 9.28 -10.98
C THR A 117 -15.67 10.71 -10.62
N THR A 118 -16.64 11.60 -10.54
CA THR A 118 -16.44 12.97 -10.04
C THR A 118 -17.30 13.19 -8.82
N VAL A 119 -16.67 13.61 -7.72
CA VAL A 119 -17.30 13.75 -6.40
C VAL A 119 -17.05 15.13 -5.82
N GLY A 120 -17.79 15.50 -4.78
CA GLY A 120 -17.67 16.79 -4.11
C GLY A 120 -18.62 17.87 -4.62
N ALA A 121 -18.66 18.99 -3.91
CA ALA A 121 -19.46 20.16 -4.29
C ALA A 121 -18.72 21.02 -5.32
N SER A 122 -19.46 21.82 -6.08
CA SER A 122 -18.88 22.77 -7.04
C SER A 122 -17.90 23.73 -6.35
N GLY A 123 -16.71 23.90 -6.95
CA GLY A 123 -15.59 24.65 -6.40
C GLY A 123 -14.59 23.78 -5.61
N SER A 124 -14.96 22.55 -5.28
CA SER A 124 -14.14 21.60 -4.52
C SER A 124 -14.30 20.15 -5.01
N LYS A 125 -14.67 19.95 -6.29
CA LYS A 125 -14.79 18.61 -6.85
C LYS A 125 -13.44 17.91 -6.98
N LYS A 126 -13.49 16.58 -6.97
CA LYS A 126 -12.37 15.69 -7.32
C LYS A 126 -12.82 14.77 -8.45
N CYS A 127 -12.04 14.68 -9.53
CA CYS A 127 -12.18 13.62 -10.52
C CYS A 127 -11.20 12.51 -10.18
N ILE A 128 -11.69 11.31 -9.88
CA ILE A 128 -10.90 10.15 -9.48
C ILE A 128 -10.89 9.17 -10.65
N ILE A 129 -9.70 8.73 -11.06
CA ILE A 129 -9.48 7.75 -12.12
C ILE A 129 -8.68 6.61 -11.52
N GLN A 130 -9.30 5.44 -11.37
CA GLN A 130 -8.72 4.27 -10.71
C GLN A 130 -8.34 3.20 -11.72
N PHE A 131 -7.12 2.67 -11.58
CA PHE A 131 -6.58 1.51 -12.27
C PHE A 131 -6.48 0.37 -11.26
N LYS A 132 -7.43 -0.56 -11.30
CA LYS A 132 -7.61 -1.61 -10.31
C LYS A 132 -7.19 -2.96 -10.86
N LYS A 133 -6.37 -3.68 -10.07
CA LYS A 133 -5.80 -5.00 -10.41
C LYS A 133 -5.11 -4.98 -11.77
N MET A 134 -4.12 -4.11 -11.86
CA MET A 134 -3.21 -4.07 -12.99
C MET A 134 -2.18 -5.20 -12.85
N GLY A 135 -1.55 -5.58 -13.95
CA GLY A 135 -0.43 -6.50 -14.02
C GLY A 135 0.52 -6.14 -15.15
N PHE A 136 1.69 -6.77 -15.21
CA PHE A 136 2.67 -6.53 -16.26
C PHE A 136 2.45 -7.44 -17.47
N ASP A 137 2.58 -6.89 -18.67
CA ASP A 137 2.55 -7.65 -19.92
C ASP A 137 3.98 -8.00 -20.39
N PRO A 138 4.15 -8.93 -21.35
CA PRO A 138 3.14 -9.78 -22.00
C PRO A 138 2.82 -11.07 -21.24
N VAL A 139 3.50 -11.32 -20.11
CA VAL A 139 3.24 -12.45 -19.21
C VAL A 139 2.58 -11.87 -17.97
N PRO A 140 1.24 -11.91 -17.85
CA PRO A 140 0.49 -11.25 -16.79
C PRO A 140 0.97 -11.65 -15.39
N THR A 141 1.75 -10.78 -14.77
CA THR A 141 2.12 -10.88 -13.35
C THR A 141 1.36 -9.80 -12.57
N PRO A 142 0.76 -10.13 -11.41
CA PRO A 142 0.04 -9.14 -10.62
C PRO A 142 0.92 -7.95 -10.21
N PHE A 143 0.42 -6.74 -10.45
CA PHE A 143 1.08 -5.50 -10.04
C PHE A 143 0.37 -4.90 -8.83
N GLY A 144 -0.83 -4.35 -9.02
CA GLY A 144 -1.42 -3.52 -7.97
C GLY A 144 -2.65 -2.71 -8.35
N THR A 145 -2.97 -1.74 -7.51
CA THR A 145 -4.06 -0.77 -7.72
C THR A 145 -3.55 0.64 -7.42
N PHE A 146 -3.72 1.55 -8.36
CA PHE A 146 -3.34 2.95 -8.22
C PHE A 146 -4.41 3.87 -8.83
N MET A 147 -4.32 5.16 -8.55
CA MET A 147 -5.28 6.13 -9.05
C MET A 147 -4.67 7.50 -9.28
N VAL A 148 -5.37 8.29 -10.09
CA VAL A 148 -5.14 9.72 -10.32
C VAL A 148 -6.32 10.50 -9.77
N ILE A 149 -6.06 11.57 -9.04
CA ILE A 149 -7.05 12.50 -8.52
C ILE A 149 -6.75 13.89 -9.08
N LEU A 150 -7.72 14.45 -9.81
CA LEU A 150 -7.68 15.83 -10.29
C LEU A 150 -8.54 16.70 -9.37
N TYR A 151 -7.97 17.79 -8.86
CA TYR A 151 -8.66 18.70 -7.95
C TYR A 151 -9.20 19.94 -8.69
N GLU A 152 -10.49 20.21 -8.55
CA GLU A 152 -11.14 21.42 -9.07
C GLU A 152 -10.54 22.69 -8.42
N THR A 153 -10.51 23.79 -9.18
CA THR A 153 -9.95 25.10 -8.77
C THR A 153 -8.42 25.12 -8.63
N SER A 154 -7.83 24.24 -7.82
CA SER A 154 -6.38 24.22 -7.58
C SER A 154 -5.59 23.66 -8.76
N ASN A 155 -6.22 22.80 -9.57
CA ASN A 155 -5.60 22.03 -10.65
C ASN A 155 -4.41 21.17 -10.17
N VAL A 156 -4.38 20.83 -8.88
CA VAL A 156 -3.43 19.85 -8.34
C VAL A 156 -3.78 18.48 -8.93
N ILE A 157 -2.73 17.73 -9.25
CA ILE A 157 -2.81 16.33 -9.64
C ILE A 157 -2.21 15.54 -8.49
N GLN A 158 -2.91 14.51 -8.03
CA GLN A 158 -2.34 13.53 -7.11
C GLN A 158 -2.36 12.16 -7.77
N VAL A 159 -1.26 11.44 -7.65
CA VAL A 159 -1.17 10.02 -7.97
C VAL A 159 -0.96 9.28 -6.65
N GLN A 160 -1.67 8.18 -6.44
CA GLN A 160 -1.52 7.41 -5.20
C GLN A 160 -1.70 5.92 -5.46
N TYR A 161 -0.96 5.13 -4.70
CA TYR A 161 -0.86 3.68 -4.87
C TYR A 161 -1.58 3.04 -3.70
N ARG A 162 -2.75 2.45 -3.96
CA ARG A 162 -3.52 1.75 -2.94
C ARG A 162 -2.81 0.46 -2.52
N LEU A 163 -2.27 -0.26 -3.49
CA LEU A 163 -1.63 -1.54 -3.27
C LEU A 163 -0.59 -1.79 -4.36
N ILE A 164 0.60 -2.18 -3.93
CA ILE A 164 1.66 -2.80 -4.70
C ILE A 164 1.77 -4.22 -4.14
N LEU A 165 1.52 -5.24 -4.97
CA LEU A 165 1.28 -6.58 -4.44
C LEU A 165 2.54 -7.26 -3.91
N ASP A 166 3.61 -7.22 -4.70
CA ASP A 166 4.86 -7.91 -4.43
C ASP A 166 5.94 -6.90 -3.99
N PRO A 167 6.21 -6.78 -2.68
CA PRO A 167 7.22 -5.88 -2.17
C PRO A 167 8.66 -6.39 -2.39
N TYR A 168 8.83 -7.60 -2.93
CA TYR A 168 10.12 -8.28 -3.07
C TYR A 168 10.65 -8.26 -4.51
N SER A 169 9.89 -7.70 -5.46
CA SER A 169 10.29 -7.51 -6.85
C SER A 169 10.51 -6.02 -7.17
N PRO A 170 11.59 -5.63 -7.85
CA PRO A 170 11.85 -4.23 -8.21
C PRO A 170 10.88 -3.67 -9.26
N GLN A 171 10.31 -4.54 -10.11
CA GLN A 171 9.42 -4.16 -11.21
C GLN A 171 8.17 -3.39 -10.73
N PRO A 172 7.34 -3.90 -9.79
CA PRO A 172 6.19 -3.17 -9.24
C PRO A 172 6.57 -1.88 -8.49
N HIS A 173 7.85 -1.69 -8.14
CA HIS A 173 8.34 -0.47 -7.51
C HIS A 173 8.91 0.57 -8.48
N GLY A 174 8.81 0.33 -9.80
CA GLY A 174 9.10 1.31 -10.84
C GLY A 174 10.41 1.10 -11.61
N GLU A 175 11.03 -0.09 -11.53
CA GLU A 175 12.27 -0.42 -12.26
C GLU A 175 12.21 -0.13 -13.76
N SER A 176 11.04 -0.29 -14.37
CA SER A 176 10.77 -0.03 -15.80
C SER A 176 9.73 1.06 -16.04
N ALA A 177 9.33 1.81 -15.00
CA ALA A 177 8.23 2.75 -15.11
C ALA A 177 8.69 4.20 -15.34
N THR A 178 7.85 4.97 -16.02
CA THR A 178 7.86 6.43 -15.97
C THR A 178 6.75 6.93 -15.05
N ILE A 179 7.10 7.80 -14.11
CA ILE A 179 6.15 8.44 -13.20
C ILE A 179 6.32 9.96 -13.29
N GLY A 180 5.28 10.67 -13.72
CA GLY A 180 5.33 12.11 -13.92
C GLY A 180 4.20 12.67 -14.78
N ILE A 181 4.38 13.90 -15.25
CA ILE A 181 3.41 14.61 -16.10
C ILE A 181 4.12 15.35 -17.23
N GLU A 182 3.52 15.38 -18.41
CA GLU A 182 4.12 15.99 -19.61
C GLU A 182 3.10 16.82 -20.40
N ASN A 183 3.56 17.94 -20.96
CA ASN A 183 2.74 18.85 -21.74
C ASN A 183 2.48 18.35 -23.17
N ALA A 184 1.69 19.10 -23.94
CA ALA A 184 1.16 18.64 -25.22
C ALA A 184 2.20 18.46 -26.35
N ASP A 185 3.33 19.17 -26.29
CA ASP A 185 4.38 19.09 -27.30
C ASP A 185 5.68 18.43 -26.79
N GLY A 186 5.67 17.93 -25.55
CA GLY A 186 6.84 17.28 -24.96
C GLY A 186 8.02 18.21 -24.68
N SER A 187 7.77 19.53 -24.64
CA SER A 187 8.81 20.53 -24.33
C SER A 187 8.93 20.83 -22.84
N ALA A 188 7.91 20.48 -22.04
CA ALA A 188 7.87 20.72 -20.60
C ALA A 188 7.19 19.55 -19.87
N GLY A 189 7.64 19.31 -18.64
CA GLY A 189 7.12 18.22 -17.83
C GLY A 189 7.65 18.29 -16.40
N ALA A 190 7.09 17.45 -15.53
CA ALA A 190 7.59 17.22 -14.19
C ALA A 190 7.76 15.71 -13.99
N LEU A 191 9.01 15.25 -14.12
CA LEU A 191 9.41 13.87 -13.88
C LEU A 191 9.57 13.64 -12.37
N TYR A 192 8.83 12.69 -11.81
CA TYR A 192 9.10 12.20 -10.46
C TYR A 192 10.22 11.14 -10.51
N LYS A 193 10.00 10.06 -11.26
CA LYS A 193 10.92 8.92 -11.37
C LYS A 193 10.88 8.30 -12.76
N TYR A 194 12.03 7.80 -13.22
CA TYR A 194 12.20 7.05 -14.46
C TYR A 194 13.12 5.87 -14.16
N HIS A 195 12.63 4.65 -14.34
CA HIS A 195 13.38 3.40 -14.16
C HIS A 195 14.10 3.34 -12.80
N ASP A 196 13.34 3.56 -11.74
CA ASP A 196 13.83 3.54 -10.36
C ASP A 196 13.11 2.43 -9.61
N ALA A 197 13.84 1.38 -9.26
CA ALA A 197 13.34 0.19 -8.57
C ALA A 197 12.84 0.45 -7.13
N ASN A 198 12.90 1.69 -6.64
CA ASN A 198 12.40 2.10 -5.33
C ASN A 198 11.59 3.41 -5.45
N ALA A 199 10.88 3.60 -6.56
CA ALA A 199 10.15 4.83 -6.83
C ALA A 199 8.94 5.00 -5.92
N ILE A 200 8.19 3.92 -5.70
CA ILE A 200 6.86 3.92 -5.07
C ILE A 200 6.60 2.64 -4.29
N TYR A 201 5.78 2.75 -3.25
CA TYR A 201 5.33 1.65 -2.39
C TYR A 201 3.82 1.73 -2.15
N SER A 202 3.24 0.66 -1.61
CA SER A 202 1.85 0.68 -1.14
C SER A 202 1.62 1.86 -0.20
N HIS A 203 0.53 2.58 -0.43
CA HIS A 203 0.10 3.76 0.32
C HIS A 203 0.88 5.05 0.07
N ASP A 204 1.80 5.09 -0.90
CA ASP A 204 2.41 6.34 -1.32
C ASP A 204 1.41 7.25 -2.04
N ALA A 205 1.56 8.55 -1.87
CA ALA A 205 0.86 9.57 -2.62
C ALA A 205 1.83 10.69 -3.02
N ILE A 206 1.82 11.04 -4.30
CA ILE A 206 2.64 12.10 -4.88
C ILE A 206 1.73 13.14 -5.49
N SER A 207 1.99 14.42 -5.21
CA SER A 207 1.21 15.53 -5.78
C SER A 207 2.06 16.42 -6.68
N PHE A 208 1.46 16.86 -7.78
CA PHE A 208 2.00 17.83 -8.73
C PHE A 208 1.15 19.10 -8.64
N THR A 209 1.75 20.16 -8.12
CA THR A 209 1.07 21.45 -7.93
C THR A 209 1.51 22.44 -9.01
N PRO A 210 0.59 23.00 -9.82
CA PRO A 210 0.95 23.96 -10.85
C PRO A 210 1.50 25.26 -10.23
N VAL A 211 2.66 25.70 -10.73
CA VAL A 211 3.29 26.97 -10.34
C VAL A 211 3.15 28.01 -11.46
N SER A 212 3.21 27.56 -12.71
CA SER A 212 3.02 28.36 -13.91
C SER A 212 2.42 27.50 -15.02
N PRO A 213 2.03 28.07 -16.18
CA PRO A 213 1.58 27.30 -17.33
C PRO A 213 2.55 26.21 -17.83
N THR A 214 3.82 26.21 -17.43
CA THR A 214 4.81 25.22 -17.90
C THR A 214 5.54 24.47 -16.78
N THR A 215 5.26 24.75 -15.51
CA THR A 215 6.05 24.22 -14.38
C THR A 215 5.18 23.78 -13.22
N TYR A 216 5.56 22.65 -12.60
CA TYR A 216 4.90 22.07 -11.42
C TYR A 216 5.91 21.82 -10.29
N THR A 217 5.46 21.95 -9.04
CA THR A 217 6.19 21.47 -7.86
C THR A 217 5.73 20.05 -7.54
N ILE A 218 6.68 19.15 -7.31
CA ILE A 218 6.43 17.77 -6.89
C ILE A 218 6.54 17.69 -5.36
N ASN A 219 5.53 17.16 -4.69
CA ASN A 219 5.61 16.71 -3.30
C ASN A 219 5.50 15.18 -3.28
N PRO A 220 6.60 14.45 -2.98
CA PRO A 220 6.61 12.98 -2.94
C PRO A 220 5.92 12.40 -1.70
N ASP A 221 5.69 13.23 -0.67
CA ASP A 221 5.07 12.82 0.60
C ASP A 221 3.70 13.50 0.75
N ALA A 222 2.85 13.40 -0.28
CA ALA A 222 1.49 13.92 -0.20
C ALA A 222 0.68 13.09 0.80
N ILE A 223 -0.32 13.71 1.44
CA ILE A 223 -1.22 12.98 2.31
C ILE A 223 -2.11 12.09 1.44
N TYR A 224 -2.09 10.79 1.70
CA TYR A 224 -2.93 9.81 1.03
C TYR A 224 -4.41 10.14 1.26
N ASP A 225 -5.21 10.14 0.18
CA ASP A 225 -6.65 10.36 0.26
C ASP A 225 -7.36 9.01 0.23
N GLY A 226 -7.90 8.55 1.36
CA GLY A 226 -8.55 7.24 1.48
C GLY A 226 -9.81 7.14 0.60
N ILE A 227 -9.64 6.85 -0.69
CA ILE A 227 -10.70 6.80 -1.69
C ILE A 227 -10.60 5.49 -2.44
N PHE A 228 -11.74 4.83 -2.65
CA PHE A 228 -11.82 3.63 -3.48
C PHE A 228 -13.05 3.65 -4.39
N LEU A 229 -12.89 3.23 -5.64
CA LEU A 229 -13.99 3.12 -6.59
C LEU A 229 -14.46 1.67 -6.74
N THR A 230 -15.77 1.46 -6.61
CA THR A 230 -16.43 0.16 -6.82
C THR A 230 -17.48 0.23 -7.93
N THR A 231 -17.80 -0.92 -8.52
CA THR A 231 -18.91 -1.06 -9.47
C THR A 231 -20.27 -1.17 -8.77
N ASN A 232 -20.29 -1.55 -7.49
CA ASN A 232 -21.50 -1.85 -6.74
C ASN A 232 -21.45 -1.22 -5.34
N LEU A 233 -22.11 -0.07 -5.15
CA LEU A 233 -22.11 0.62 -3.86
C LEU A 233 -22.94 -0.11 -2.78
N ALA A 234 -23.88 -0.98 -3.18
CA ALA A 234 -24.69 -1.75 -2.23
C ALA A 234 -23.92 -2.95 -1.64
N LEU A 235 -22.93 -3.46 -2.39
CA LEU A 235 -21.97 -4.45 -1.93
C LEU A 235 -20.62 -4.14 -2.57
N PRO A 236 -19.83 -3.23 -1.97
CA PRO A 236 -18.50 -2.89 -2.46
C PRO A 236 -17.59 -4.11 -2.59
N ASP A 237 -16.49 -3.96 -3.31
CA ASP A 237 -15.39 -4.93 -3.28
C ASP A 237 -14.93 -5.14 -1.82
N PRO A 238 -14.48 -6.34 -1.46
CA PRO A 238 -13.97 -6.57 -0.11
C PRO A 238 -12.70 -5.75 0.15
N GLY A 239 -12.45 -5.36 1.40
CA GLY A 239 -11.25 -4.62 1.79
C GLY A 239 -9.98 -5.47 1.75
N THR A 240 -8.81 -4.85 1.93
CA THR A 240 -7.59 -5.61 2.26
C THR A 240 -7.66 -6.14 3.69
N VAL A 241 -6.87 -7.15 4.03
CA VAL A 241 -6.71 -7.57 5.44
C VAL A 241 -5.43 -6.99 6.03
N ASP A 242 -5.38 -6.86 7.35
CA ASP A 242 -4.12 -6.65 8.06
C ASP A 242 -3.51 -8.02 8.39
N LEU A 243 -2.33 -8.33 7.85
CA LEU A 243 -1.59 -9.55 8.19
C LEU A 243 -0.94 -9.38 9.57
N ILE A 244 -1.26 -10.26 10.53
CA ILE A 244 -0.87 -10.08 11.94
C ILE A 244 0.27 -11.02 12.36
N SER A 245 0.18 -12.30 11.98
CA SER A 245 1.14 -13.33 12.38
C SER A 245 1.25 -14.39 11.27
N PRO A 246 2.44 -14.90 10.95
CA PRO A 246 3.73 -14.35 11.37
C PRO A 246 3.91 -12.95 10.82
N ALA A 247 4.65 -12.10 11.53
CA ALA A 247 4.97 -10.79 11.02
C ALA A 247 5.88 -10.88 9.79
N GLU A 248 5.94 -9.79 9.03
CA GLU A 248 6.96 -9.65 8.02
C GLU A 248 8.36 -9.83 8.62
N ASP A 249 9.20 -10.59 7.93
CA ASP A 249 10.57 -10.94 8.30
C ASP A 249 10.72 -11.73 9.60
N ALA A 250 9.62 -12.23 10.18
CA ALA A 250 9.69 -13.05 11.37
C ALA A 250 10.44 -14.36 11.14
N GLU A 251 11.20 -14.78 12.15
CA GLU A 251 11.72 -16.14 12.27
C GLU A 251 10.76 -16.97 13.13
N VAL A 252 10.29 -18.11 12.63
CA VAL A 252 9.29 -18.97 13.26
C VAL A 252 9.66 -20.45 13.18
N GLY A 253 8.95 -21.31 13.91
CA GLY A 253 9.15 -22.75 13.86
C GLY A 253 8.54 -23.40 12.63
N ALA A 254 8.59 -24.74 12.56
CA ALA A 254 7.95 -25.50 11.50
C ALA A 254 6.41 -25.46 11.56
N ASP A 255 5.84 -25.16 12.73
CA ASP A 255 4.41 -25.07 12.96
C ASP A 255 4.03 -23.61 13.21
N VAL A 256 3.20 -23.05 12.33
CA VAL A 256 2.87 -21.63 12.30
C VAL A 256 1.35 -21.46 12.28
N THR A 257 0.84 -20.68 13.22
CA THR A 257 -0.53 -20.18 13.18
C THR A 257 -0.53 -18.79 12.56
N PHE A 258 -1.07 -18.71 11.35
CA PHE A 258 -1.32 -17.50 10.62
C PHE A 258 -2.56 -16.81 11.15
N THR A 259 -2.53 -15.50 11.32
CA THR A 259 -3.68 -14.69 11.76
C THR A 259 -3.73 -13.36 11.03
N TRP A 260 -4.94 -12.85 10.78
CA TRP A 260 -5.17 -11.57 10.12
C TRP A 260 -6.42 -10.88 10.67
N ALA A 261 -6.57 -9.59 10.41
CA ALA A 261 -7.79 -8.85 10.76
C ALA A 261 -8.89 -9.07 9.71
N ALA A 262 -10.15 -8.93 10.13
CA ALA A 262 -11.26 -8.98 9.19
C ALA A 262 -11.23 -7.79 8.23
N ALA A 263 -11.44 -8.06 6.94
CA ALA A 263 -11.64 -7.05 5.92
C ALA A 263 -13.12 -6.66 5.82
N ASP A 264 -13.39 -5.39 5.51
CA ASP A 264 -14.73 -4.92 5.20
C ASP A 264 -15.32 -5.67 4.01
N TYR A 265 -16.63 -5.91 4.05
CA TYR A 265 -17.41 -6.56 2.98
C TYR A 265 -16.94 -7.97 2.56
N ALA A 266 -16.01 -8.60 3.29
CA ALA A 266 -15.57 -9.96 3.02
C ALA A 266 -16.62 -11.01 3.44
N SER A 267 -16.84 -12.00 2.58
CA SER A 267 -17.73 -13.14 2.83
C SER A 267 -16.96 -14.46 2.96
N THR A 268 -15.73 -14.51 2.45
CA THR A 268 -14.78 -15.61 2.66
C THR A 268 -13.34 -15.10 2.47
N TYR A 269 -12.38 -15.85 2.98
CA TYR A 269 -10.95 -15.64 2.84
C TYR A 269 -10.29 -16.86 2.21
N TYR A 270 -9.29 -16.62 1.38
CA TYR A 270 -8.36 -17.62 0.90
C TYR A 270 -6.98 -17.32 1.48
N PHE A 271 -6.47 -18.25 2.29
CA PHE A 271 -5.10 -18.24 2.75
C PHE A 271 -4.18 -18.72 1.62
N VAL A 272 -3.11 -17.99 1.36
CA VAL A 272 -2.14 -18.26 0.30
C VAL A 272 -0.76 -18.40 0.91
N LEU A 273 -0.07 -19.49 0.57
CA LEU A 273 1.31 -19.76 1.01
C LEU A 273 2.13 -20.31 -0.16
N ASP A 274 3.34 -19.80 -0.30
CA ASP A 274 4.31 -20.23 -1.29
C ASP A 274 5.74 -20.19 -0.73
N ASP A 275 6.69 -20.82 -1.42
CA ASP A 275 8.12 -20.63 -1.24
C ASP A 275 8.76 -19.74 -2.31
N SER A 276 7.96 -19.30 -3.28
CA SER A 276 8.34 -18.33 -4.32
C SER A 276 7.77 -16.94 -4.02
N PRO A 277 8.57 -15.85 -4.13
CA PRO A 277 8.13 -14.50 -3.80
C PRO A 277 6.98 -13.99 -4.69
N ASP A 278 6.91 -14.47 -5.93
CA ASP A 278 5.90 -14.09 -6.92
C ASP A 278 4.59 -14.90 -6.82
N LEU A 279 4.49 -15.79 -5.82
CA LEU A 279 3.36 -16.70 -5.61
C LEU A 279 3.04 -17.62 -6.82
N SER A 280 4.02 -17.86 -7.70
CA SER A 280 3.84 -18.64 -8.93
C SER A 280 3.51 -20.12 -8.70
N THR A 281 3.82 -20.67 -7.52
CA THR A 281 3.54 -22.06 -7.12
C THR A 281 2.62 -22.16 -5.90
N ALA A 282 1.95 -21.06 -5.56
CA ALA A 282 1.26 -20.92 -4.29
C ALA A 282 0.11 -21.92 -4.11
N THR A 283 -0.05 -22.37 -2.86
CA THR A 283 -1.21 -23.15 -2.45
C THR A 283 -2.30 -22.20 -1.93
N TYR A 284 -3.51 -22.34 -2.49
CA TYR A 284 -4.69 -21.56 -2.10
C TYR A 284 -5.62 -22.41 -1.25
N THR A 285 -5.90 -21.96 -0.03
CA THR A 285 -6.77 -22.66 0.93
C THR A 285 -7.97 -21.80 1.28
N ASP A 286 -9.18 -22.26 0.94
CA ASP A 286 -10.43 -21.63 1.39
C ASP A 286 -10.56 -21.86 2.91
N VAL A 287 -10.57 -20.78 3.67
CA VAL A 287 -10.71 -20.80 5.12
C VAL A 287 -12.03 -20.20 5.60
N GLY A 288 -12.97 -19.91 4.69
CA GLY A 288 -14.25 -19.32 5.03
C GLY A 288 -14.08 -17.96 5.70
N LEU A 289 -14.82 -17.73 6.78
CA LEU A 289 -14.70 -16.51 7.61
C LEU A 289 -13.70 -16.65 8.77
N ASN A 290 -12.89 -17.71 8.80
CA ASN A 290 -11.86 -17.82 9.82
C ASN A 290 -10.83 -16.71 9.64
N LEU A 291 -10.35 -16.17 10.75
CA LEU A 291 -9.28 -15.15 10.80
C LEU A 291 -7.93 -15.75 11.18
N SER A 292 -7.83 -17.08 11.05
CA SER A 292 -6.63 -17.84 11.36
C SER A 292 -6.55 -19.12 10.55
N HIS A 293 -5.33 -19.53 10.22
CA HIS A 293 -5.03 -20.82 9.61
C HIS A 293 -3.73 -21.38 10.20
N THR A 294 -3.66 -22.67 10.49
CA THR A 294 -2.44 -23.28 11.03
C THR A 294 -1.84 -24.23 10.01
N VAL A 295 -0.56 -24.04 9.73
CA VAL A 295 0.25 -24.93 8.90
C VAL A 295 1.29 -25.59 9.78
N THR A 296 1.44 -26.91 9.64
CA THR A 296 2.39 -27.70 10.42
C THR A 296 3.40 -28.38 9.51
N GLY A 297 4.62 -28.58 10.00
CA GLY A 297 5.65 -29.32 9.28
C GLY A 297 6.24 -28.55 8.08
N LEU A 298 6.30 -27.22 8.15
CA LEU A 298 7.09 -26.44 7.20
C LEU A 298 8.57 -26.87 7.25
N THR A 299 9.22 -26.83 6.10
CA THR A 299 10.66 -27.14 6.03
C THR A 299 11.42 -26.04 6.74
N LEU A 300 12.35 -26.41 7.63
CA LEU A 300 13.21 -25.47 8.34
C LEU A 300 14.29 -24.87 7.41
N ASP A 301 14.87 -23.75 7.83
CA ASP A 301 15.92 -23.00 7.14
C ASP A 301 15.48 -22.54 5.74
N LYS A 302 14.20 -22.15 5.63
CA LYS A 302 13.57 -21.75 4.38
C LYS A 302 12.72 -20.49 4.56
N THR A 303 12.70 -19.63 3.55
CA THR A 303 11.83 -18.46 3.48
C THR A 303 10.54 -18.83 2.75
N TYR A 304 9.42 -18.38 3.29
CA TYR A 304 8.09 -18.57 2.75
C TYR A 304 7.40 -17.22 2.61
N TYR A 305 6.45 -17.16 1.69
CA TYR A 305 5.66 -15.98 1.35
C TYR A 305 4.19 -16.30 1.54
N TRP A 306 3.46 -15.40 2.18
CA TRP A 306 2.06 -15.61 2.48
C TRP A 306 1.25 -14.33 2.32
N THR A 307 -0.02 -14.51 2.01
CA THR A 307 -1.01 -13.44 1.95
C THR A 307 -2.40 -14.02 2.16
N VAL A 308 -3.39 -13.16 2.26
CA VAL A 308 -4.80 -13.54 2.35
C VAL A 308 -5.60 -12.70 1.38
N PHE A 309 -6.37 -13.40 0.54
CA PHE A 309 -7.31 -12.76 -0.38
C PHE A 309 -8.70 -12.79 0.24
N SER A 310 -9.33 -11.63 0.29
CA SER A 310 -10.73 -11.50 0.72
C SER A 310 -11.66 -11.57 -0.50
N TYR A 311 -12.80 -12.24 -0.37
CA TYR A 311 -13.75 -12.42 -1.46
C TYR A 311 -15.17 -12.04 -1.06
N ASN A 312 -15.92 -11.50 -2.02
CA ASN A 312 -17.37 -11.46 -1.99
C ASN A 312 -17.97 -11.66 -3.39
N ALA A 313 -19.29 -11.56 -3.50
CA ALA A 313 -19.98 -11.78 -4.76
C ALA A 313 -19.64 -10.73 -5.85
N THR A 314 -19.06 -9.60 -5.48
CA THR A 314 -18.70 -8.50 -6.39
C THR A 314 -17.27 -8.68 -6.94
N SER A 315 -16.31 -9.04 -6.09
CA SER A 315 -14.89 -9.11 -6.43
C SER A 315 -14.10 -9.88 -5.36
N TYR A 316 -12.78 -9.93 -5.57
CA TYR A 316 -11.80 -10.26 -4.54
C TYR A 316 -10.80 -9.13 -4.37
N THR A 317 -10.07 -9.11 -3.27
CA THR A 317 -9.04 -8.09 -3.02
C THR A 317 -7.77 -8.77 -2.56
N TRP A 318 -6.67 -8.38 -3.21
CA TRP A 318 -5.34 -8.81 -2.80
C TRP A 318 -4.89 -8.02 -1.58
N THR A 319 -4.08 -8.67 -0.75
CA THR A 319 -3.29 -8.02 0.29
C THR A 319 -1.83 -8.17 -0.10
N GLU A 320 -1.02 -7.15 0.19
CA GLU A 320 0.43 -7.17 -0.03
C GLU A 320 1.05 -8.45 0.53
N ILE A 321 2.03 -9.01 -0.18
CA ILE A 321 2.67 -10.26 0.21
C ILE A 321 3.59 -10.01 1.40
N SER A 322 3.54 -10.89 2.40
CA SER A 322 4.46 -10.89 3.53
C SER A 322 5.36 -12.11 3.48
N ARG A 323 6.59 -11.99 3.97
CA ARG A 323 7.53 -13.12 4.08
C ARG A 323 7.89 -13.43 5.52
N PHE A 324 8.28 -14.68 5.76
CA PHE A 324 8.84 -15.14 7.03
C PHE A 324 9.86 -16.25 6.76
N SER A 325 10.71 -16.57 7.73
CA SER A 325 11.66 -17.67 7.64
C SER A 325 11.47 -18.68 8.75
N THR A 326 11.74 -19.95 8.46
CA THR A 326 11.63 -21.04 9.43
C THR A 326 13.00 -21.37 10.03
N VAL A 327 13.06 -21.57 11.35
CA VAL A 327 14.26 -21.95 12.09
C VAL A 327 13.93 -22.96 13.19
N ALA A 328 14.91 -23.78 13.59
CA ALA A 328 14.69 -24.82 14.60
C ALA A 328 14.37 -24.25 16.00
N THR A 329 14.93 -23.08 16.33
CA THR A 329 14.76 -22.40 17.62
C THR A 329 14.49 -20.91 17.40
N PRO A 330 13.22 -20.53 17.17
CA PRO A 330 12.85 -19.15 16.87
C PRO A 330 13.23 -18.20 18.01
N PRO A 331 14.04 -17.15 17.73
CA PRO A 331 14.37 -16.17 18.75
C PRO A 331 13.13 -15.37 19.15
N LEU A 332 13.09 -14.92 20.41
CA LEU A 332 12.07 -13.96 20.84
C LEU A 332 12.32 -12.62 20.16
N ALA A 333 11.36 -12.14 19.38
CA ALA A 333 11.44 -10.86 18.68
C ALA A 333 10.12 -10.09 18.77
N VAL A 334 10.21 -8.76 18.84
CA VAL A 334 9.03 -7.89 18.69
C VAL A 334 8.61 -7.83 17.23
N VAL A 335 7.30 -7.66 17.02
CA VAL A 335 6.72 -7.50 15.69
C VAL A 335 6.41 -6.01 15.48
N PRO A 336 7.05 -5.33 14.52
CA PRO A 336 6.69 -3.98 14.14
C PRO A 336 5.23 -3.92 13.69
N GLN A 337 4.53 -2.87 14.09
CA GLN A 337 3.14 -2.65 13.75
C GLN A 337 2.94 -1.18 13.41
N THR A 338 2.13 -0.92 12.39
CA THR A 338 1.74 0.44 12.01
C THR A 338 0.23 0.60 12.15
N PHE A 339 -0.20 1.74 12.68
CA PHE A 339 -1.61 2.05 12.89
C PHE A 339 -1.94 3.47 12.49
N TRP A 340 -3.13 3.62 11.91
CA TRP A 340 -3.71 4.91 11.64
C TRP A 340 -4.61 5.31 12.80
N THR A 341 -4.63 6.61 13.09
CA THR A 341 -5.52 7.20 14.08
C THR A 341 -5.72 8.69 13.77
N GLU A 342 -6.94 9.18 13.96
CA GLU A 342 -7.23 10.61 13.85
C GLU A 342 -6.80 11.35 15.11
N GLN A 343 -6.44 12.62 14.94
CA GLN A 343 -6.20 13.50 16.07
C GLN A 343 -7.40 13.52 17.01
N GLY A 344 -7.15 13.34 18.32
CA GLY A 344 -8.19 13.32 19.35
C GLY A 344 -8.83 11.95 19.57
N GLN A 345 -8.46 10.92 18.81
CA GLN A 345 -8.92 9.54 19.02
C GLN A 345 -7.94 8.72 19.88
N ASP A 346 -8.50 7.74 20.57
CA ASP A 346 -7.75 6.71 21.27
C ASP A 346 -7.63 5.46 20.41
N LYS A 347 -6.41 4.92 20.32
CA LYS A 347 -6.11 3.68 19.62
C LYS A 347 -5.57 2.65 20.61
N PRO A 348 -6.35 1.60 20.95
CA PRO A 348 -5.82 0.42 21.61
C PRO A 348 -4.83 -0.29 20.69
N ILE A 349 -3.65 -0.62 21.21
CA ILE A 349 -2.57 -1.30 20.49
C ILE A 349 -2.18 -2.52 21.30
N LYS A 350 -2.33 -3.71 20.71
CA LYS A 350 -1.73 -4.94 21.23
C LYS A 350 -0.30 -5.05 20.70
N LEU A 351 0.67 -5.13 21.60
CA LEU A 351 2.07 -5.31 21.26
C LEU A 351 2.33 -6.76 20.82
N ASN A 352 2.71 -6.94 19.57
CA ASN A 352 2.93 -8.27 18.99
C ASN A 352 4.38 -8.74 19.12
N TYR A 353 4.58 -10.06 19.11
CA TYR A 353 5.88 -10.72 19.18
C TYR A 353 5.83 -12.05 18.42
N THR A 354 7.02 -12.59 18.13
CA THR A 354 7.22 -13.95 17.60
C THR A 354 8.29 -14.68 18.39
N GLY A 355 8.27 -16.01 18.32
CA GLY A 355 9.28 -16.89 18.92
C GLY A 355 9.34 -16.85 20.44
N GLY A 356 10.52 -17.19 20.97
CA GLY A 356 10.74 -17.39 22.40
C GLY A 356 10.27 -18.75 22.89
N ASP A 357 10.34 -18.95 24.21
CA ASP A 357 9.91 -20.20 24.84
C ASP A 357 8.39 -20.23 25.10
N ALA A 358 7.88 -21.30 25.72
CA ALA A 358 6.47 -21.42 26.08
C ALA A 358 6.05 -20.61 27.32
N SER A 359 6.99 -19.89 27.97
CA SER A 359 6.70 -19.13 29.18
C SER A 359 5.92 -17.84 28.86
N PRO A 360 5.17 -17.30 29.84
CA PRO A 360 4.41 -16.07 29.66
C PRO A 360 5.29 -14.91 29.18
N LYS A 361 4.75 -14.10 28.27
CA LYS A 361 5.41 -12.89 27.77
C LYS A 361 4.97 -11.65 28.55
N THR A 362 5.90 -10.72 28.72
CA THR A 362 5.64 -9.38 29.25
C THR A 362 6.30 -8.34 28.34
N ALA A 363 5.78 -7.12 28.31
CA ALA A 363 6.32 -6.04 27.48
C ALA A 363 6.80 -4.86 28.31
N VAL A 364 7.85 -4.21 27.81
CA VAL A 364 8.41 -2.98 28.37
C VAL A 364 8.49 -1.92 27.28
N ILE A 365 7.87 -0.77 27.49
CA ILE A 365 8.02 0.40 26.61
C ILE A 365 9.40 1.01 26.85
N THR A 366 10.18 1.20 25.78
CA THR A 366 11.56 1.69 25.85
C THR A 366 11.76 3.07 25.24
N SER A 367 10.82 3.55 24.43
CA SER A 367 10.75 4.95 24.00
C SER A 367 9.31 5.48 24.07
N LEU A 368 9.16 6.80 24.21
CA LEU A 368 7.88 7.48 24.13
C LEU A 368 7.70 8.09 22.75
N PRO A 369 6.45 8.25 22.28
CA PRO A 369 6.20 8.87 20.99
C PRO A 369 6.51 10.37 21.03
N ALA A 370 7.03 10.90 19.91
CA ALA A 370 7.36 12.32 19.78
C ALA A 370 6.11 13.22 19.83
N GLN A 371 4.98 12.67 19.41
CA GLN A 371 3.66 13.30 19.48
C GLN A 371 2.64 12.28 20.00
N GLY A 372 1.51 12.75 20.51
CA GLY A 372 0.58 11.88 21.23
C GLY A 372 1.07 11.51 22.63
N GLN A 373 0.30 10.63 23.27
CA GLN A 373 0.58 10.14 24.62
C GLN A 373 0.27 8.65 24.71
N LEU A 374 1.09 7.90 25.44
CA LEU A 374 0.82 6.50 25.74
C LEU A 374 0.21 6.35 27.12
N TYR A 375 -0.78 5.47 27.24
CA TYR A 375 -1.44 5.11 28.48
C TYR A 375 -1.42 3.59 28.65
N GLN A 376 -1.39 3.13 29.90
CA GLN A 376 -1.72 1.75 30.21
C GLN A 376 -3.14 1.45 29.73
N TYR A 377 -3.37 0.20 29.34
CA TYR A 377 -4.71 -0.25 28.96
C TYR A 377 -5.53 -0.58 30.20
N ASP A 378 -6.73 0.01 30.31
CA ASP A 378 -7.70 -0.29 31.37
C ASP A 378 -9.06 -0.65 30.75
N ALA A 379 -9.24 -1.93 30.44
CA ALA A 379 -10.48 -2.48 29.88
C ALA A 379 -11.05 -1.71 28.66
N GLY A 380 -10.18 -1.18 27.81
CA GLY A 380 -10.54 -0.41 26.61
C GLY A 380 -10.49 1.10 26.77
N ALA A 381 -10.25 1.61 27.97
CA ALA A 381 -10.10 3.03 28.28
C ALA A 381 -8.68 3.36 28.76
N ARG A 382 -8.33 4.65 28.72
CA ARG A 382 -7.03 5.15 29.20
C ARG A 382 -6.85 4.84 30.69
N GLY A 383 -5.84 4.04 31.00
CA GLY A 383 -5.33 3.85 32.35
C GLY A 383 -4.31 4.91 32.74
N VAL A 384 -3.28 4.51 33.48
CA VAL A 384 -2.20 5.39 33.92
C VAL A 384 -1.37 5.88 32.73
N LEU A 385 -1.07 7.18 32.69
CA LEU A 385 -0.18 7.77 31.67
C LEU A 385 1.24 7.18 31.77
N ILE A 386 1.80 6.77 30.63
CA ILE A 386 3.20 6.35 30.50
C ILE A 386 4.01 7.59 30.08
N ASN A 387 4.63 8.26 31.05
CA ASN A 387 5.38 9.50 30.84
C ASN A 387 6.90 9.39 31.11
N SER A 388 7.38 8.19 31.38
CA SER A 388 8.81 7.88 31.53
C SER A 388 9.08 6.46 31.06
N VAL A 389 10.27 6.23 30.49
CA VAL A 389 10.74 4.90 30.08
C VAL A 389 12.03 4.54 30.82
N PRO A 390 12.29 3.24 31.09
CA PRO A 390 11.47 2.08 30.72
C PRO A 390 10.18 1.98 31.55
N ALA A 391 9.10 1.47 30.94
CA ALA A 391 7.81 1.27 31.63
C ALA A 391 7.22 -0.10 31.30
N ASN A 392 6.93 -0.89 32.34
CA ASN A 392 6.27 -2.19 32.18
C ASN A 392 4.82 -1.99 31.75
N VAL A 393 4.39 -2.76 30.75
CA VAL A 393 2.98 -2.85 30.36
C VAL A 393 2.23 -3.69 31.39
N THR A 394 1.17 -3.13 31.96
CA THR A 394 0.45 -3.76 33.08
C THR A 394 -0.63 -4.74 32.63
N ASP A 395 -1.11 -4.60 31.40
CA ASP A 395 -2.09 -5.52 30.82
C ASP A 395 -1.43 -6.85 30.44
N ALA A 396 -2.01 -7.96 30.89
CA ALA A 396 -1.47 -9.30 30.65
C ALA A 396 -1.49 -9.73 29.17
N ASN A 397 -2.32 -9.09 28.35
CA ASN A 397 -2.36 -9.31 26.90
C ASN A 397 -1.45 -8.32 26.14
N MET A 398 -0.65 -7.53 26.87
CA MET A 398 0.28 -6.52 26.36
C MET A 398 -0.40 -5.44 25.53
N ASN A 399 -1.58 -4.99 25.96
CA ASN A 399 -2.25 -3.84 25.37
C ASN A 399 -1.77 -2.52 25.99
N VAL A 400 -1.66 -1.49 25.15
CA VAL A 400 -1.51 -0.08 25.52
C VAL A 400 -2.53 0.77 24.78
N ILE A 401 -2.72 2.03 25.19
CA ILE A 401 -3.53 2.99 24.44
C ILE A 401 -2.67 4.15 24.00
N TYR A 402 -2.66 4.39 22.69
CA TYR A 402 -2.10 5.59 22.11
C TYR A 402 -3.20 6.63 21.91
N ALA A 403 -3.02 7.80 22.51
CA ALA A 403 -3.89 8.96 22.36
C ALA A 403 -3.25 9.95 21.38
N ALA A 404 -3.82 10.06 20.18
CA ALA A 404 -3.29 10.92 19.13
C ALA A 404 -3.48 12.41 19.48
N SER A 405 -2.38 13.14 19.59
CA SER A 405 -2.37 14.60 19.74
C SER A 405 -1.15 15.19 19.01
N GLY A 406 -1.18 16.47 18.66
CA GLY A 406 -0.12 17.10 17.85
C GLY A 406 -0.46 17.23 16.37
N THR A 407 0.56 17.29 15.52
CA THR A 407 0.46 17.39 14.05
C THR A 407 0.25 16.02 13.40
N ALA A 408 -0.45 15.98 12.28
CA ALA A 408 -0.60 14.78 11.46
C ALA A 408 0.69 14.49 10.64
N GLY A 409 0.93 13.23 10.33
CA GLY A 409 2.03 12.78 9.46
C GLY A 409 2.48 11.36 9.75
N ASN A 410 3.22 10.77 8.82
CA ASN A 410 3.82 9.44 9.01
C ASN A 410 4.92 9.49 10.07
N GLY A 411 4.98 8.48 10.93
CA GLY A 411 6.04 8.33 11.95
C GLY A 411 5.94 9.23 13.20
N VAL A 412 4.92 10.10 13.31
CA VAL A 412 4.81 11.07 14.42
C VAL A 412 4.49 10.44 15.78
N GLY A 413 3.81 9.28 15.77
CA GLY A 413 3.36 8.55 16.96
C GLY A 413 4.25 7.35 17.35
N ASN A 414 5.43 7.23 16.77
CA ASN A 414 6.26 6.02 16.91
C ASN A 414 6.82 5.87 18.32
N PHE A 415 6.69 4.67 18.88
CA PHE A 415 7.32 4.27 20.14
C PHE A 415 7.94 2.88 19.99
N LYS A 416 8.85 2.53 20.90
CA LYS A 416 9.54 1.25 20.92
C LYS A 416 9.18 0.46 22.16
N PHE A 417 9.23 -0.86 22.04
CA PHE A 417 9.02 -1.77 23.15
C PHE A 417 9.92 -3.00 22.97
N LYS A 418 10.08 -3.73 24.07
CA LYS A 418 10.68 -5.06 24.07
C LYS A 418 9.72 -6.05 24.70
N VAL A 419 9.90 -7.31 24.37
CA VAL A 419 9.18 -8.43 24.99
C VAL A 419 10.17 -9.31 25.74
N THR A 420 9.78 -9.75 26.94
CA THR A 420 10.59 -10.60 27.81
C THR A 420 9.86 -11.88 28.12
N ASP A 421 10.61 -12.98 28.14
CA ASP A 421 10.19 -14.29 28.62
C ASP A 421 11.22 -14.90 29.60
N ALA A 422 11.03 -16.15 30.00
CA ALA A 422 11.97 -16.83 30.90
C ALA A 422 13.34 -17.13 30.25
N GLY A 423 13.42 -17.16 28.92
CA GLY A 423 14.63 -17.36 28.13
C GLY A 423 15.43 -16.08 27.87
N GLY A 424 14.80 -14.92 27.92
CA GLY A 424 15.48 -13.62 27.80
C GLY A 424 14.61 -12.48 27.33
N GLU A 425 15.27 -11.42 26.86
CA GLU A 425 14.64 -10.22 26.30
C GLU A 425 14.83 -10.20 24.78
N SER A 426 13.82 -9.76 24.05
CA SER A 426 13.88 -9.54 22.62
C SER A 426 14.85 -8.41 22.26
N PRO A 427 15.36 -8.38 21.01
CA PRO A 427 15.78 -7.15 20.38
C PRO A 427 14.68 -6.09 20.38
N GLU A 428 15.10 -4.84 20.17
CA GLU A 428 14.22 -3.66 20.11
C GLU A 428 13.64 -3.39 18.72
#